data_AF-A0A2D4JFH9-F1
#
_entry.id   AF-A0A2D4JFH9-F1
#
_cell.length_a   1.000
_cell.length_b   1.000
_cell.length_c   1.000
_cell.angle_alpha   90.00
_cell.angle_beta   90.00
_cell.angle_gamma   90.00
#
_symmetry.space_group_name_H-M   'P 1'
#
loop_
_entity.id
_entity.type
_entity.pdbx_description
1 polymer ?
#
loop_
_entity_poly.entity_id
_entity_poly.type
_entity_poly.pdbx_seq_one_letter_code
_entity_poly.pdbx_strand_id
1 'polypeptide(L)'
;NVYYVYNDTEHFKDEPHSVKIFCEEDIQVTKEVYKRPVFLLPSYRYHRLPLPVGGAPLETQFDAFISFLRESPNLLLLQDASKPPPALVFSCQTGVGTTNFAMVLGTLVLYHRKGGLPKQDLPQSPKYSPREQFRIIQNFIGMVPNGQQIVEEVDAAIALCSEMHDVKEAIYEYKRKLEGIGEDYQNQKNSTKECFLQKMLQRLECYFFLIAFNYYLHEQYPLAFALNFSRWICRHPELYRLQANMNLSELTITAEHITKGVRVLVVDERFSPDVLSTVKDMNVANFRRVPKMPVYGMAQPNSKAIG
;
A
#
# COMPACT_ATOMS: atom_id res chain seq x y z
N ASN A 1 24.40 30.08 -6.37
CA ASN A 1 23.16 29.29 -6.18
C ASN A 1 23.43 27.84 -6.55
N VAL A 2 24.16 27.13 -5.68
CA VAL A 2 24.39 25.69 -5.80
C VAL A 2 23.66 25.04 -4.63
N TYR A 3 22.77 24.10 -4.92
CA TYR A 3 22.00 23.36 -3.94
C TYR A 3 22.48 21.91 -3.93
N TYR A 4 22.29 21.23 -2.81
CA TYR A 4 22.63 19.82 -2.64
C TYR A 4 21.34 19.03 -2.51
N VAL A 5 21.10 18.12 -3.45
CA VAL A 5 19.87 17.33 -3.53
C VAL A 5 20.23 15.86 -3.32
N TYR A 6 19.44 15.19 -2.51
CA TYR A 6 19.53 13.74 -2.30
C TYR A 6 18.52 13.05 -3.23
N ASN A 7 18.98 12.22 -4.17
CA ASN A 7 18.08 11.39 -4.98
C ASN A 7 17.69 10.11 -4.22
N ASP A 8 18.60 9.60 -3.39
CA ASP A 8 18.37 8.52 -2.44
C ASP A 8 18.56 9.00 -0.99
N THR A 9 17.52 8.87 -0.16
CA THR A 9 17.55 9.23 1.27
C THR A 9 17.78 8.03 2.19
N GLU A 10 17.85 6.83 1.62
CA GLU A 10 18.10 5.56 2.30
C GLU A 10 19.56 5.11 2.11
N HIS A 11 20.15 5.36 0.94
CA HIS A 11 21.55 5.07 0.64
C HIS A 11 22.33 6.33 0.26
N PHE A 12 23.10 6.86 1.21
CA PHE A 12 23.90 8.07 0.99
C PHE A 12 25.15 7.88 0.13
N LYS A 13 25.28 6.75 -0.56
CA LYS A 13 26.43 6.50 -1.43
C LYS A 13 26.27 7.36 -2.68
N ASP A 14 27.30 8.14 -2.99
CA ASP A 14 27.32 9.10 -4.11
C ASP A 14 26.33 10.29 -3.94
N GLU A 15 25.81 10.51 -2.73
CA GLU A 15 24.97 11.64 -2.35
C GLU A 15 25.70 12.63 -1.42
N PRO A 16 25.33 13.92 -1.38
CA PRO A 16 24.33 14.58 -2.22
C PRO A 16 24.89 15.04 -3.56
N HIS A 17 23.99 15.21 -4.53
CA HIS A 17 24.30 15.76 -5.84
C HIS A 17 24.24 17.30 -5.83
N SER A 18 25.26 17.96 -6.37
CA SER A 18 25.25 19.41 -6.53
C SER A 18 24.42 19.82 -7.75
N VAL A 19 23.38 20.62 -7.55
CA VAL A 19 22.51 21.15 -8.61
C VAL A 19 22.66 22.66 -8.65
N LYS A 20 22.97 23.20 -9.83
CA LYS A 20 23.02 24.66 -10.06
C LYS A 20 21.65 25.13 -10.53
N ILE A 21 21.16 26.20 -9.92
CA ILE A 21 19.87 26.81 -10.26
C ILE A 21 20.16 28.18 -10.83
N PHE A 22 19.79 28.38 -12.10
CA PHE A 22 20.06 29.59 -12.87
C PHE A 22 18.83 30.50 -12.90
N CYS A 23 17.63 29.93 -12.95
CA CYS A 23 16.37 30.67 -12.95
C CYS A 23 15.27 29.96 -12.15
N GLU A 24 14.12 30.61 -11.99
CA GLU A 24 12.98 30.06 -11.23
C GLU A 24 12.41 28.80 -11.92
N GLU A 25 12.48 28.74 -13.25
CA GLU A 25 11.98 27.64 -14.06
C GLU A 25 12.74 26.32 -13.86
N ASP A 26 13.97 26.37 -13.31
CA ASP A 26 14.77 25.20 -12.93
C ASP A 26 14.21 24.50 -11.69
N ILE A 27 13.31 25.14 -10.92
CA ILE A 27 12.67 24.57 -9.73
C ILE A 27 11.19 24.41 -9.97
N GLN A 28 10.70 23.17 -9.88
CA GLN A 28 9.29 22.90 -10.08
C GLN A 28 8.77 21.94 -9.03
N VAL A 29 7.59 22.22 -8.50
CA VAL A 29 6.90 21.25 -7.65
C VAL A 29 6.30 20.15 -8.52
N THR A 30 6.16 18.95 -7.97
CA THR A 30 5.60 17.77 -8.66
C THR A 30 4.28 18.10 -9.37
N LYS A 31 3.42 18.90 -8.75
CA LYS A 31 2.14 19.31 -9.33
C LYS A 31 2.30 20.10 -10.63
N GLU A 32 3.31 20.97 -10.75
CA GLU A 32 3.56 21.74 -11.97
C GLU A 32 4.03 20.83 -13.10
N VAL A 33 4.98 19.94 -12.81
CA VAL A 33 5.52 18.97 -13.78
C VAL A 33 4.41 18.09 -14.34
N TYR A 34 3.61 17.46 -13.47
CA TYR A 34 2.57 16.53 -13.90
C TYR A 34 1.33 17.24 -14.48
N LYS A 35 1.08 18.53 -14.21
CA LYS A 35 -0.03 19.24 -14.84
C LYS A 35 0.25 19.77 -16.24
N ARG A 36 1.51 19.77 -16.70
CA ARG A 36 1.87 20.24 -18.06
C ARG A 36 1.06 19.58 -19.18
N PRO A 37 0.82 18.25 -19.18
CA PRO A 37 0.08 17.60 -20.27
C PRO A 37 -1.40 18.01 -20.34
N VAL A 38 -1.96 18.68 -19.33
CA VAL A 38 -3.39 19.04 -19.28
C VAL A 38 -3.84 19.83 -20.52
N PHE A 39 -2.97 20.66 -21.08
CA PHE A 39 -3.28 21.41 -22.31
C PHE A 39 -3.43 20.51 -23.54
N LEU A 40 -2.66 19.42 -23.62
CA LEU A 40 -2.69 18.47 -24.73
C LEU A 40 -3.65 17.30 -24.48
N LEU A 41 -3.95 17.03 -23.21
CA LEU A 41 -4.77 15.92 -22.74
C LEU A 41 -5.87 16.46 -21.79
N PRO A 42 -6.99 16.97 -22.31
CA PRO A 42 -8.05 17.59 -21.50
C PRO A 42 -8.68 16.66 -20.45
N SER A 43 -8.56 15.34 -20.63
CA SER A 43 -9.03 14.31 -19.69
C SER A 43 -7.99 13.93 -18.63
N TYR A 44 -6.75 14.42 -18.74
CA TYR A 44 -5.70 14.14 -17.77
C TYR A 44 -5.96 14.86 -16.45
N ARG A 45 -5.83 14.15 -15.33
CA ARG A 45 -5.99 14.69 -13.99
C ARG A 45 -4.82 14.25 -13.13
N TYR A 46 -4.20 15.20 -12.43
CA TYR A 46 -3.16 14.93 -11.45
C TYR A 46 -3.74 15.05 -10.04
N HIS A 47 -3.56 14.00 -9.25
CA HIS A 47 -3.93 13.96 -7.83
C HIS A 47 -2.72 13.56 -7.00
N ARG A 48 -2.61 14.13 -5.79
CA ARG A 48 -1.55 13.77 -4.84
C ARG A 48 -2.18 13.04 -3.66
N LEU A 49 -1.78 11.79 -3.45
CA LEU A 49 -2.20 10.96 -2.33
C LEU A 49 -1.00 10.74 -1.40
N PRO A 50 -0.94 11.40 -0.23
CA PRO A 50 0.25 11.37 0.62
C PRO A 50 0.28 10.11 1.50
N LEU A 51 0.48 8.93 0.91
CA LEU A 51 0.59 7.67 1.65
C LEU A 51 1.87 7.61 2.51
N PRO A 52 1.84 7.01 3.71
CA PRO A 52 3.03 6.85 4.53
C PRO A 52 4.00 5.85 3.90
N VAL A 53 5.30 6.02 4.17
CA VAL A 53 6.36 5.13 3.66
C VAL A 53 6.27 3.72 4.29
N GLY A 54 5.77 3.65 5.53
CA GLY A 54 5.49 2.41 6.26
C GLY A 54 4.22 2.50 7.09
N GLY A 55 3.62 1.34 7.39
CA GLY A 55 2.32 1.25 8.08
C GLY A 55 1.12 1.52 7.18
N ALA A 56 -0.08 1.37 7.75
CA ALA A 56 -1.30 1.57 7.00
C ALA A 56 -1.59 3.05 6.69
N PRO A 57 -2.30 3.35 5.59
CA PRO A 57 -2.76 4.69 5.32
C PRO A 57 -3.70 5.21 6.41
N LEU A 58 -3.66 6.51 6.66
CA LEU A 58 -4.65 7.19 7.48
C LEU A 58 -6.01 7.20 6.78
N GLU A 59 -7.09 7.19 7.56
CA GLU A 59 -8.46 7.27 7.03
C GLU A 59 -8.67 8.48 6.10
N THR A 60 -8.03 9.61 6.41
CA THR A 60 -8.07 10.82 5.57
C THR A 60 -7.46 10.61 4.18
N GLN A 61 -6.53 9.67 4.02
CA GLN A 61 -5.95 9.32 2.73
C GLN A 61 -6.95 8.47 1.92
N PHE A 62 -7.68 7.55 2.56
CA PHE A 62 -8.79 6.87 1.90
C PHE A 62 -9.86 7.86 1.46
N ASP A 63 -10.24 8.81 2.31
CA ASP A 63 -11.19 9.87 1.97
C ASP A 63 -10.73 10.71 0.77
N ALA A 64 -9.44 11.07 0.72
CA ALA A 64 -8.86 11.77 -0.43
C ALA A 64 -8.95 10.93 -1.70
N PHE A 65 -8.63 9.63 -1.62
CA PHE A 65 -8.77 8.70 -2.74
C PHE A 65 -10.23 8.62 -3.23
N ILE A 66 -11.20 8.51 -2.31
CA ILE A 66 -12.63 8.51 -2.65
C ILE A 66 -13.07 9.83 -3.30
N SER A 67 -12.56 10.98 -2.84
CA SER A 67 -12.82 12.26 -3.50
C SER A 67 -12.39 12.24 -4.97
N PHE A 68 -11.22 11.68 -5.26
CA PHE A 68 -10.72 11.57 -6.64
C PHE A 68 -11.60 10.66 -7.51
N LEU A 69 -12.13 9.57 -6.93
CA LEU A 69 -13.08 8.69 -7.63
C LEU A 69 -14.38 9.42 -7.94
N ARG A 70 -14.91 10.24 -7.01
CA ARG A 70 -16.13 11.02 -7.23
C ARG A 70 -15.97 12.10 -8.31
N GLU A 71 -14.77 12.67 -8.44
CA GLU A 71 -14.44 13.63 -9.50
C GLU A 71 -14.34 12.97 -10.90
N SER A 72 -14.33 11.63 -10.96
CA SER A 72 -14.22 10.83 -12.18
C SER A 72 -15.49 9.99 -12.38
N PRO A 73 -16.56 10.52 -12.99
CA PRO A 73 -17.81 9.79 -13.19
C PRO A 73 -17.63 8.42 -13.86
N ASN A 74 -16.58 8.28 -14.69
CA ASN A 74 -16.21 7.03 -15.38
C ASN A 74 -15.76 5.87 -14.48
N LEU A 75 -15.57 6.13 -13.19
CA LEU A 75 -15.24 5.15 -12.17
C LEU A 75 -16.43 4.80 -11.26
N LEU A 76 -17.59 5.45 -11.41
CA LEU A 76 -18.80 5.24 -10.60
C LEU A 76 -19.82 4.32 -11.32
N LEU A 77 -20.78 3.77 -10.56
CA LEU A 77 -21.78 2.81 -11.05
C LEU A 77 -22.73 3.36 -12.14
N LEU A 78 -23.05 4.67 -12.11
CA LEU A 78 -24.10 5.30 -12.93
C LEU A 78 -23.68 5.56 -14.40
N GLN A 79 -23.01 4.60 -15.01
CA GLN A 79 -22.29 4.79 -16.28
C GLN A 79 -22.93 4.08 -17.47
N ASP A 80 -22.74 4.72 -18.62
CA ASP A 80 -22.90 4.12 -19.93
C ASP A 80 -21.82 3.04 -20.15
N ALA A 81 -22.24 1.77 -20.20
CA ALA A 81 -21.37 0.60 -20.36
C ALA A 81 -20.49 0.65 -21.63
N SER A 82 -20.80 1.57 -22.57
CA SER A 82 -20.01 1.80 -23.79
C SER A 82 -18.66 2.47 -23.54
N LYS A 83 -18.45 3.16 -22.41
CA LYS A 83 -17.23 3.94 -22.15
C LYS A 83 -16.22 3.16 -21.30
N PRO A 84 -14.95 3.08 -21.72
CA PRO A 84 -13.91 2.45 -20.92
C PRO A 84 -13.60 3.29 -19.66
N PRO A 85 -13.16 2.66 -18.55
CA PRO A 85 -12.71 3.40 -17.38
C PRO A 85 -11.45 4.21 -17.72
N PRO A 86 -11.21 5.35 -17.03
CA PRO A 86 -9.96 6.08 -17.18
C PRO A 86 -8.78 5.22 -16.72
N ALA A 87 -7.60 5.49 -17.27
CA ALA A 87 -6.38 4.89 -16.79
C ALA A 87 -5.95 5.49 -15.46
N LEU A 88 -5.70 4.63 -14.47
CA LEU A 88 -5.15 5.00 -13.17
C LEU A 88 -3.65 4.73 -13.16
N VAL A 89 -2.85 5.78 -13.00
CA VAL A 89 -1.38 5.68 -12.96
C VAL A 89 -0.90 6.10 -11.58
N PHE A 90 -0.29 5.17 -10.86
CA PHE A 90 0.26 5.38 -9.53
C PHE A 90 1.79 5.46 -9.59
N SER A 91 2.36 6.43 -8.87
CA SER A 91 3.81 6.59 -8.81
C SER A 91 4.27 7.05 -7.44
N CYS A 92 5.38 6.48 -6.98
CA CYS A 92 6.15 6.91 -5.81
C CYS A 92 7.65 6.81 -6.15
N GLN A 93 8.53 7.18 -5.20
CA GLN A 93 9.99 7.22 -5.43
C GLN A 93 10.52 5.92 -6.04
N THR A 94 10.32 4.79 -5.35
CA THR A 94 10.82 3.48 -5.79
C THR A 94 9.83 2.72 -6.69
N GLY A 95 8.56 3.11 -6.72
CA GLY A 95 7.52 2.40 -7.46
C GLY A 95 7.11 1.05 -6.87
N VAL A 96 7.52 0.74 -5.63
CA VAL A 96 7.31 -0.56 -4.98
C VAL A 96 6.19 -0.50 -3.95
N GLY A 97 6.47 -0.17 -2.68
CA GLY A 97 5.52 -0.34 -1.56
C GLY A 97 4.22 0.44 -1.69
N THR A 98 4.28 1.78 -1.64
CA THR A 98 3.10 2.64 -1.72
C THR A 98 2.42 2.61 -3.09
N THR A 99 3.21 2.40 -4.16
CA THR A 99 2.65 2.22 -5.51
C THR A 99 1.83 0.93 -5.60
N ASN A 100 2.34 -0.20 -5.11
CA ASN A 100 1.58 -1.46 -5.08
C ASN A 100 0.31 -1.32 -4.25
N PHE A 101 0.39 -0.70 -3.08
CA PHE A 101 -0.78 -0.45 -2.25
C PHE A 101 -1.87 0.32 -3.02
N ALA A 102 -1.49 1.42 -3.67
CA ALA A 102 -2.43 2.24 -4.44
C ALA A 102 -2.96 1.51 -5.69
N MET A 103 -2.14 0.70 -6.36
CA MET A 103 -2.58 -0.16 -7.45
C MET A 103 -3.64 -1.17 -7.00
N VAL A 104 -3.48 -1.76 -5.81
CA VAL A 104 -4.50 -2.66 -5.24
C VAL A 104 -5.81 -1.90 -4.98
N LEU A 105 -5.77 -0.69 -4.41
CA LEU A 105 -6.97 0.15 -4.26
C LEU A 105 -7.69 0.38 -5.60
N GLY A 106 -6.94 0.78 -6.64
CA GLY A 106 -7.50 0.99 -7.98
C GLY A 106 -8.07 -0.28 -8.61
N THR A 107 -7.42 -1.42 -8.40
CA THR A 107 -7.85 -2.74 -8.87
C THR A 107 -9.17 -3.16 -8.22
N LEU A 108 -9.29 -2.99 -6.91
CA LEU A 108 -10.52 -3.26 -6.17
C LEU A 108 -11.68 -2.41 -6.68
N VAL A 109 -11.48 -1.10 -6.86
CA VAL A 109 -12.49 -0.20 -7.45
C VAL A 109 -12.95 -0.70 -8.82
N LEU A 110 -12.04 -1.20 -9.66
CA LEU A 110 -12.38 -1.74 -10.97
C LEU A 110 -13.06 -3.12 -10.93
N TYR A 111 -12.83 -3.95 -9.90
CA TYR A 111 -13.65 -5.15 -9.68
C TYR A 111 -15.09 -4.76 -9.42
N HIS A 112 -15.33 -3.81 -8.52
CA HIS A 112 -16.67 -3.32 -8.22
C HIS A 112 -17.34 -2.69 -9.45
N ARG A 113 -16.58 -1.92 -10.26
CA ARG A 113 -17.06 -1.38 -11.54
C ARG A 113 -17.48 -2.47 -12.54
N LYS A 114 -16.76 -3.60 -12.59
CA LYS A 114 -17.06 -4.72 -13.49
C LYS A 114 -18.16 -5.66 -12.98
N GLY A 115 -18.72 -5.41 -11.79
CA GLY A 115 -19.72 -6.28 -11.16
C GLY A 115 -19.12 -7.49 -10.43
N GLY A 116 -17.87 -7.39 -10.00
CA GLY A 116 -17.16 -8.41 -9.22
C GLY A 116 -15.90 -8.95 -9.91
N LEU A 117 -15.27 -9.92 -9.24
CA LEU A 117 -14.06 -10.60 -9.73
C LEU A 117 -14.40 -11.49 -10.94
N PRO A 118 -13.72 -11.36 -12.09
CA PRO A 118 -13.94 -12.24 -13.24
C PRO A 118 -13.57 -13.69 -12.87
N LYS A 119 -14.57 -14.58 -12.79
CA LYS A 119 -14.40 -15.99 -12.38
C LYS A 119 -13.42 -16.81 -13.24
N GLN A 120 -13.03 -16.33 -14.42
CA GLN A 120 -12.21 -17.08 -15.38
C GLN A 120 -10.72 -16.69 -15.42
N ASP A 121 -10.29 -15.65 -14.70
CA ASP A 121 -8.95 -15.03 -14.90
C ASP A 121 -8.06 -14.99 -13.65
N LEU A 122 -8.42 -15.68 -12.56
CA LEU A 122 -7.53 -15.74 -11.41
C LEU A 122 -6.27 -16.59 -11.73
N PRO A 123 -5.05 -16.09 -11.45
CA PRO A 123 -3.95 -16.97 -11.09
C PRO A 123 -4.48 -17.90 -10.00
N GLN A 124 -4.26 -19.21 -10.08
CA GLN A 124 -4.67 -20.11 -8.99
C GLN A 124 -4.14 -19.52 -7.68
N SER A 125 -5.04 -19.00 -6.83
CA SER A 125 -4.64 -18.47 -5.54
C SER A 125 -3.90 -19.60 -4.84
N PRO A 126 -2.75 -19.37 -4.20
CA PRO A 126 -2.19 -20.35 -3.30
C PRO A 126 -3.32 -20.72 -2.34
N LYS A 127 -3.70 -22.00 -2.28
CA LYS A 127 -4.65 -22.49 -1.30
C LYS A 127 -3.96 -22.37 0.05
N TYR A 128 -3.98 -21.19 0.65
CA TYR A 128 -3.54 -21.00 2.02
C TYR A 128 -4.44 -21.85 2.89
N SER A 129 -3.85 -22.78 3.62
CA SER A 129 -4.59 -23.56 4.58
C SER A 129 -5.17 -22.61 5.64
N PRO A 130 -6.33 -22.91 6.25
CA PRO A 130 -6.86 -22.11 7.36
C PRO A 130 -5.85 -21.91 8.50
N ARG A 131 -4.84 -22.79 8.61
CA ARG A 131 -3.75 -22.71 9.60
C ARG A 131 -2.70 -21.63 9.30
N GLU A 132 -2.62 -21.16 8.06
CA GLU A 132 -1.67 -20.12 7.64
C GLU A 132 -2.26 -18.71 7.73
N GLN A 133 -3.58 -18.59 7.89
CA GLN A 133 -4.26 -17.30 7.95
C GLN A 133 -4.11 -16.63 9.32
N PHE A 134 -3.76 -15.35 9.32
CA PHE A 134 -3.65 -14.51 10.53
C PHE A 134 -4.98 -14.48 11.29
N ARG A 135 -4.92 -14.55 12.62
CA ARG A 135 -6.11 -14.64 13.49
C ARG A 135 -7.00 -13.41 13.33
N ILE A 136 -6.42 -12.23 13.16
CA ILE A 136 -7.21 -11.02 12.89
C ILE A 136 -8.08 -11.16 11.63
N ILE A 137 -7.56 -11.81 10.59
CA ILE A 137 -8.27 -12.00 9.33
C ILE A 137 -9.36 -13.07 9.47
N GLN A 138 -9.08 -14.16 10.20
CA GLN A 138 -10.10 -15.15 10.55
C GLN A 138 -11.25 -14.53 11.35
N ASN A 139 -10.92 -13.68 12.33
CA ASN A 139 -11.91 -12.97 13.13
C ASN A 139 -12.75 -12.03 12.26
N PHE A 140 -12.14 -11.31 11.31
CA PHE A 140 -12.87 -10.51 10.33
C PHE A 140 -13.85 -11.36 9.50
N ILE A 141 -13.38 -12.50 8.96
CA ILE A 141 -14.19 -13.40 8.13
C ILE A 141 -15.44 -13.89 8.88
N GLY A 142 -15.29 -14.27 10.15
CA GLY A 142 -16.41 -14.73 10.98
C GLY A 142 -17.35 -13.62 11.44
N MET A 143 -16.92 -12.36 11.35
CA MET A 143 -17.63 -11.20 11.89
C MET A 143 -18.56 -10.54 10.86
N VAL A 144 -18.19 -10.53 9.57
CA VAL A 144 -18.95 -9.79 8.53
C VAL A 144 -19.58 -10.73 7.50
N PRO A 145 -20.75 -10.37 6.92
CA PRO A 145 -21.34 -11.14 5.84
C PRO A 145 -20.42 -11.17 4.62
N ASN A 146 -20.34 -12.33 3.96
CA ASN A 146 -19.45 -12.56 2.82
C ASN A 146 -17.96 -12.26 3.11
N GLY A 147 -17.53 -12.31 4.39
CA GLY A 147 -16.16 -11.98 4.78
C GLY A 147 -15.08 -12.77 4.03
N GLN A 148 -15.32 -14.05 3.79
CA GLN A 148 -14.43 -14.90 2.99
C GLN A 148 -14.25 -14.37 1.56
N GLN A 149 -15.36 -14.02 0.89
CA GLN A 149 -15.32 -13.47 -0.46
C GLN A 149 -14.56 -12.13 -0.50
N ILE A 150 -14.80 -11.25 0.48
CA ILE A 150 -14.14 -9.94 0.56
C ILE A 150 -12.62 -10.11 0.66
N VAL A 151 -12.15 -11.07 1.46
CA VAL A 151 -10.72 -11.38 1.61
C VAL A 151 -10.15 -11.99 0.32
N GLU A 152 -10.86 -12.91 -0.32
CA GLU A 152 -10.44 -13.54 -1.58
C GLU A 152 -10.29 -12.52 -2.72
N GLU A 153 -11.17 -11.53 -2.79
CA GLU A 153 -11.07 -10.43 -3.77
C GLU A 153 -9.83 -9.56 -3.53
N VAL A 154 -9.48 -9.28 -2.27
CA VAL A 154 -8.26 -8.55 -1.92
C VAL A 154 -7.02 -9.37 -2.26
N ASP A 155 -7.02 -10.65 -1.92
CA ASP A 155 -5.93 -11.56 -2.24
C ASP A 155 -5.70 -11.64 -3.76
N ALA A 156 -6.77 -11.73 -4.55
CA ALA A 156 -6.69 -11.70 -6.00
C ALA A 156 -6.14 -10.36 -6.52
N ALA A 157 -6.57 -9.23 -5.95
CA ALA A 157 -6.05 -7.91 -6.33
C ALA A 157 -4.55 -7.77 -6.00
N ILE A 158 -4.11 -8.26 -4.83
CA ILE A 158 -2.70 -8.28 -4.43
C ILE A 158 -1.90 -9.14 -5.41
N ALA A 159 -2.36 -10.35 -5.72
CA ALA A 159 -1.69 -11.24 -6.65
C ALA A 159 -1.52 -10.63 -8.06
N LEU A 160 -2.48 -9.84 -8.54
CA LEU A 160 -2.33 -9.13 -9.82
C LEU A 160 -1.36 -7.93 -9.76
N CYS A 161 -1.06 -7.43 -8.57
CA CYS A 161 -0.16 -6.29 -8.34
C CYS A 161 1.21 -6.69 -7.78
N SER A 162 1.47 -7.99 -7.56
CA SER A 162 2.61 -8.48 -6.77
C SER A 162 3.94 -8.53 -7.52
N GLU A 163 3.99 -8.21 -8.82
CA GLU A 163 5.18 -8.28 -9.68
C GLU A 163 6.45 -7.68 -9.03
N MET A 164 6.29 -6.56 -8.30
CA MET A 164 7.40 -5.88 -7.63
C MET A 164 7.50 -6.18 -6.12
N HIS A 165 6.38 -6.48 -5.46
CA HIS A 165 6.31 -6.67 -4.02
C HIS A 165 4.96 -7.27 -3.64
N ASP A 166 4.99 -8.48 -3.08
CA ASP A 166 3.81 -9.11 -2.52
C ASP A 166 3.66 -8.74 -1.05
N VAL A 167 2.56 -8.06 -0.71
CA VAL A 167 2.27 -7.61 0.65
C VAL A 167 2.15 -8.82 1.60
N LYS A 168 1.57 -9.94 1.16
CA LYS A 168 1.36 -11.13 2.01
C LYS A 168 2.67 -11.88 2.23
N GLU A 169 3.47 -12.07 1.19
CA GLU A 169 4.78 -12.70 1.33
C GLU A 169 5.68 -11.90 2.27
N ALA A 170 5.63 -10.56 2.21
CA ALA A 170 6.38 -9.72 3.15
C ALA A 170 5.97 -9.96 4.61
N ILE A 171 4.68 -10.15 4.91
CA ILE A 171 4.22 -10.47 6.27
C ILE A 171 4.78 -11.83 6.71
N TYR A 172 4.70 -12.85 5.86
CA TYR A 172 5.23 -14.18 6.18
C TYR A 172 6.76 -14.22 6.30
N GLU A 173 7.48 -13.44 5.49
CA GLU A 173 8.92 -13.28 5.62
C GLU A 173 9.32 -12.72 6.99
N TYR A 174 8.68 -11.64 7.44
CA TYR A 174 8.95 -11.10 8.77
C TYR A 174 8.55 -12.07 9.88
N LYS A 175 7.44 -12.81 9.71
CA LYS A 175 7.04 -13.87 10.65
C LYS A 175 8.09 -14.98 10.76
N ARG A 176 8.60 -15.51 9.63
CA ARG A 176 9.69 -16.51 9.63
C ARG A 176 10.97 -15.96 10.25
N LYS A 177 11.33 -14.71 9.95
CA LYS A 177 12.49 -14.04 10.55
C LYS A 177 12.33 -13.92 12.07
N LEU A 178 11.12 -13.66 12.59
CA LEU A 178 10.85 -13.63 14.02
C LEU A 178 10.99 -15.00 14.69
N GLU A 179 10.40 -16.03 14.08
CA GLU A 179 10.44 -17.42 14.57
C GLU A 179 11.88 -18.00 14.56
N GLY A 180 12.70 -17.61 13.57
CA GLY A 180 14.09 -18.06 13.45
C GLY A 180 15.09 -17.48 14.46
N ILE A 181 14.71 -16.48 15.26
CA ILE A 181 15.61 -15.83 16.23
C ILE A 181 15.60 -16.63 17.56
N GLY A 182 16.35 -17.75 17.61
CA GLY A 182 16.41 -18.71 18.76
C GLY A 182 17.07 -18.19 20.04
N GLU A 183 16.64 -18.59 21.23
CA GLU A 183 16.70 -17.90 22.56
C GLU A 183 18.04 -17.36 23.14
N ASP A 184 19.20 -17.55 22.50
CA ASP A 184 20.49 -17.60 23.24
C ASP A 184 21.26 -16.29 23.53
N TYR A 185 20.78 -15.06 23.25
CA TYR A 185 21.55 -13.84 23.61
C TYR A 185 20.64 -12.66 23.97
N GLN A 186 20.63 -12.25 25.25
CA GLN A 186 19.49 -11.56 25.87
C GLN A 186 19.39 -10.03 25.67
N ASN A 187 20.42 -9.31 25.23
CA ASN A 187 20.37 -7.83 25.23
C ASN A 187 20.30 -7.15 23.83
N GLN A 188 20.89 -7.72 22.77
CA GLN A 188 20.86 -7.15 21.40
C GLN A 188 19.72 -7.73 20.52
N LYS A 189 19.09 -8.80 21.00
CA LYS A 189 18.06 -9.59 20.31
C LYS A 189 16.64 -9.04 20.50
N ASN A 190 16.38 -8.37 21.62
CA ASN A 190 15.07 -7.77 21.90
C ASN A 190 14.76 -6.65 20.91
N SER A 191 15.70 -5.74 20.65
CA SER A 191 15.53 -4.67 19.66
C SER A 191 15.34 -5.18 18.23
N THR A 192 16.03 -6.28 17.86
CA THR A 192 15.90 -6.88 16.52
C THR A 192 14.57 -7.61 16.36
N LYS A 193 14.13 -8.37 17.37
CA LYS A 193 12.80 -9.00 17.40
C LYS A 193 11.70 -7.94 17.37
N GLU A 194 11.81 -6.88 18.16
CA GLU A 194 10.86 -5.76 18.18
C GLU A 194 10.79 -5.06 16.81
N CYS A 195 11.93 -4.82 16.16
CA CYS A 195 11.98 -4.24 14.82
C CYS A 195 11.25 -5.10 13.78
N PHE A 196 11.50 -6.42 13.75
CA PHE A 196 10.78 -7.31 12.83
C PHE A 196 9.31 -7.45 13.17
N LEU A 197 8.94 -7.43 14.45
CA LEU A 197 7.55 -7.45 14.90
C LEU A 197 6.83 -6.19 14.42
N GLN A 198 7.41 -5.02 14.61
CA GLN A 198 6.86 -3.76 14.13
C GLN A 198 6.69 -3.75 12.61
N LYS A 199 7.69 -4.23 11.85
CA LYS A 199 7.58 -4.34 10.39
C LYS A 199 6.49 -5.33 9.96
N MET A 200 6.37 -6.48 10.64
CA MET A 200 5.30 -7.45 10.38
C MET A 200 3.93 -6.83 10.63
N LEU A 201 3.74 -6.19 11.79
CA LEU A 201 2.49 -5.56 12.17
C LEU A 201 2.10 -4.44 11.23
N GLN A 202 3.04 -3.58 10.81
CA GLN A 202 2.78 -2.53 9.81
C GLN A 202 2.28 -3.12 8.48
N ARG A 203 2.85 -4.23 8.01
CA ARG A 203 2.41 -4.88 6.77
C ARG A 203 1.06 -5.57 6.94
N LEU A 204 0.83 -6.20 8.10
CA LEU A 204 -0.46 -6.78 8.44
C LEU A 204 -1.55 -5.71 8.57
N GLU A 205 -1.21 -4.54 9.09
CA GLU A 205 -2.09 -3.38 9.15
C GLU A 205 -2.47 -2.91 7.75
N CYS A 206 -1.50 -2.73 6.84
CA CYS A 206 -1.79 -2.43 5.45
C CYS A 206 -2.76 -3.44 4.83
N TYR A 207 -2.51 -4.74 5.04
CA TYR A 207 -3.36 -5.79 4.52
C TYR A 207 -4.78 -5.75 5.11
N PHE A 208 -4.90 -5.54 6.43
CA PHE A 208 -6.18 -5.38 7.09
C PHE A 208 -6.96 -4.17 6.56
N PHE A 209 -6.31 -3.04 6.30
CA PHE A 209 -6.97 -1.88 5.70
C PHE A 209 -7.37 -2.07 4.24
N LEU A 210 -6.67 -2.90 3.46
CA LEU A 210 -7.13 -3.29 2.12
C LEU A 210 -8.43 -4.11 2.21
N ILE A 211 -8.53 -4.99 3.21
CA ILE A 211 -9.75 -5.76 3.50
C ILE A 211 -10.88 -4.85 3.97
N ALA A 212 -10.63 -3.96 4.92
CA ALA A 212 -11.61 -2.97 5.38
C ALA A 212 -12.06 -2.04 4.24
N PHE A 213 -11.14 -1.64 3.37
CA PHE A 213 -11.47 -0.86 2.17
C PHE A 213 -12.34 -1.64 1.19
N ASN A 214 -12.03 -2.91 0.92
CA ASN A 214 -12.90 -3.71 0.04
C ASN A 214 -14.29 -3.92 0.66
N TYR A 215 -14.37 -4.11 1.98
CA TYR A 215 -15.66 -4.16 2.68
C TYR A 215 -16.43 -2.84 2.53
N TYR A 216 -15.75 -1.70 2.69
CA TYR A 216 -16.31 -0.39 2.40
C TYR A 216 -16.82 -0.29 0.95
N LEU A 217 -16.09 -0.82 -0.03
CA LEU A 217 -16.53 -0.80 -1.44
C LEU A 217 -17.81 -1.62 -1.64
N HIS A 218 -17.94 -2.79 -1.02
CA HIS A 218 -19.17 -3.60 -1.08
C HIS A 218 -20.40 -2.82 -0.61
N GLU A 219 -20.26 -1.99 0.44
CA GLU A 219 -21.38 -1.20 0.95
C GLU A 219 -21.57 0.13 0.21
N GLN A 220 -20.49 0.85 -0.06
CA GLN A 220 -20.55 2.26 -0.48
C GLN A 220 -20.40 2.46 -1.99
N TYR A 221 -19.82 1.52 -2.73
CA TYR A 221 -19.71 1.63 -4.19
C TYR A 221 -21.09 1.67 -4.88
N PRO A 222 -22.07 0.81 -4.53
CA PRO A 222 -23.43 0.89 -5.08
C PRO A 222 -24.15 2.21 -4.73
N LEU A 223 -23.75 2.85 -3.64
CA LEU A 223 -24.31 4.12 -3.14
C LEU A 223 -23.54 5.34 -3.66
N ALA A 224 -22.69 5.17 -4.69
CA ALA A 224 -21.83 6.22 -5.25
C ALA A 224 -20.98 6.94 -4.18
N PHE A 225 -20.51 6.17 -3.19
CA PHE A 225 -19.79 6.65 -2.03
C PHE A 225 -20.60 7.72 -1.27
N ALA A 226 -21.81 7.42 -0.82
CA ALA A 226 -22.61 8.36 -0.03
C ALA A 226 -21.90 8.77 1.29
N LEU A 227 -21.14 7.85 1.89
CA LEU A 227 -20.25 8.12 3.02
C LEU A 227 -18.79 8.09 2.57
N ASN A 228 -17.96 8.88 3.25
CA ASN A 228 -16.50 8.76 3.17
C ASN A 228 -16.02 7.57 4.03
N PHE A 229 -14.81 7.09 3.78
CA PHE A 229 -14.23 5.94 4.49
C PHE A 229 -14.13 6.21 6.00
N SER A 230 -13.61 7.38 6.41
CA SER A 230 -13.50 7.76 7.82
C SER A 230 -14.83 7.70 8.57
N ARG A 231 -15.90 8.25 7.97
CA ARG A 231 -17.25 8.23 8.54
C ARG A 231 -17.86 6.84 8.57
N TRP A 232 -17.56 6.04 7.55
CA TRP A 232 -18.03 4.67 7.46
C TRP A 232 -17.37 3.78 8.50
N ILE A 233 -16.04 3.82 8.65
CA ILE A 233 -15.33 2.98 9.62
C ILE A 233 -15.70 3.33 11.07
N CYS A 234 -16.05 4.60 11.37
CA CYS A 234 -16.66 4.99 12.64
C CYS A 234 -18.00 4.29 12.95
N ARG A 235 -18.74 3.83 11.93
CA ARG A 235 -19.97 3.03 12.09
C ARG A 235 -19.69 1.53 12.23
N HIS A 236 -18.43 1.13 12.09
CA HIS A 236 -17.94 -0.23 12.24
C HIS A 236 -16.91 -0.33 13.39
N PRO A 237 -17.28 -0.02 14.64
CA PRO A 237 -16.37 -0.04 15.79
C PRO A 237 -15.70 -1.40 16.01
N GLU A 238 -16.31 -2.48 15.53
CA GLU A 238 -15.74 -3.82 15.51
C GLU A 238 -14.43 -3.91 14.70
N LEU A 239 -14.27 -3.12 13.63
CA LEU A 239 -13.02 -3.07 12.85
C LEU A 239 -11.89 -2.43 13.64
N TYR A 240 -12.17 -1.34 14.36
CA TYR A 240 -11.19 -0.74 15.28
C TYR A 240 -10.78 -1.70 16.40
N ARG A 241 -11.74 -2.47 16.94
CA ARG A 241 -11.44 -3.48 17.96
C ARG A 241 -10.53 -4.58 17.41
N LEU A 242 -10.73 -5.03 16.17
CA LEU A 242 -9.84 -6.01 15.54
C LEU A 242 -8.44 -5.44 15.36
N GLN A 243 -8.32 -4.23 14.81
CA GLN A 243 -7.04 -3.56 14.62
C GLN A 243 -6.28 -3.36 15.95
N ALA A 244 -6.97 -2.88 17.00
CA ALA A 244 -6.36 -2.67 18.32
C ALA A 244 -5.85 -3.98 18.96
N ASN A 245 -6.48 -5.11 18.64
CA ASN A 245 -6.10 -6.43 19.16
C ASN A 245 -5.18 -7.22 18.21
N MET A 246 -4.65 -6.60 17.15
CA MET A 246 -3.77 -7.24 16.17
C MET A 246 -2.54 -7.87 16.84
N ASN A 247 -1.87 -7.13 17.73
CA ASN A 247 -0.69 -7.63 18.45
C ASN A 247 -1.02 -8.87 19.28
N LEU A 248 -2.12 -8.83 20.04
CA LEU A 248 -2.53 -9.94 20.91
C LEU A 248 -2.96 -11.19 20.11
N SER A 249 -3.53 -10.96 18.93
CA SER A 249 -4.02 -12.04 18.08
C SER A 249 -2.86 -12.80 17.42
N GLU A 250 -1.82 -12.09 16.97
CA GLU A 250 -0.72 -12.71 16.24
C GLU A 250 0.47 -13.15 17.11
N LEU A 251 0.53 -12.71 18.37
CA LEU A 251 1.53 -13.18 19.32
C LEU A 251 1.08 -14.52 19.93
N THR A 252 1.65 -15.63 19.48
CA THR A 252 1.61 -16.93 20.20
C THR A 252 2.55 -16.94 21.42
N ILE A 253 2.81 -15.77 22.02
CA ILE A 253 3.83 -15.60 23.05
C ILE A 253 3.15 -15.59 24.43
N THR A 254 3.67 -16.41 25.35
CA THR A 254 3.26 -16.50 26.75
C THR A 254 3.18 -15.11 27.40
N ALA A 255 2.16 -14.87 28.22
CA ALA A 255 1.78 -13.58 28.83
C ALA A 255 2.90 -12.82 29.58
N GLU A 256 4.03 -13.48 29.82
CA GLU A 256 5.23 -12.95 30.48
C GLU A 256 5.94 -11.83 29.68
N HIS A 257 5.78 -11.80 28.35
CA HIS A 257 6.35 -10.73 27.51
C HIS A 257 5.42 -9.51 27.40
N ILE A 258 4.12 -9.66 27.69
CA ILE A 258 3.10 -8.59 27.63
C ILE A 258 3.12 -7.74 28.91
N THR A 259 3.41 -8.38 30.05
CA THR A 259 3.34 -7.77 31.39
C THR A 259 4.50 -6.85 31.73
N LYS A 260 5.61 -6.88 30.97
CA LYS A 260 6.80 -6.05 31.26
C LYS A 260 6.72 -4.59 30.81
N GLY A 261 5.56 -4.09 30.37
CA GLY A 261 5.26 -2.65 30.33
C GLY A 261 6.42 -1.75 29.88
N VAL A 262 7.09 -2.09 28.78
CA VAL A 262 8.30 -1.39 28.37
C VAL A 262 7.89 -0.18 27.53
N ARG A 263 7.78 0.98 28.17
CA ARG A 263 7.75 2.28 27.48
C ARG A 263 9.19 2.73 27.27
N VAL A 264 9.61 2.91 26.02
CA VAL A 264 10.88 3.57 25.71
C VAL A 264 10.62 4.68 24.70
N LEU A 265 11.17 5.85 25.00
CA LEU A 265 11.25 7.00 24.11
C LEU A 265 12.06 6.61 22.87
N VAL A 266 11.40 6.67 21.70
CA VAL A 266 12.05 6.43 20.41
C VAL A 266 12.96 7.60 20.11
N VAL A 267 14.27 7.37 20.14
CA VAL A 267 15.19 8.15 19.31
C VAL A 267 15.07 7.55 17.91
N ASP A 268 14.73 8.39 16.93
CA ASP A 268 14.72 8.09 15.50
C ASP A 268 16.16 7.84 15.02
N GLU A 269 16.75 6.71 15.42
CA GLU A 269 17.97 6.23 14.80
C GLU A 269 17.59 5.60 13.47
N ARG A 270 17.57 6.45 12.43
CA ARG A 270 17.57 6.05 11.03
C ARG A 270 18.88 5.34 10.69
N PHE A 271 19.03 4.09 11.10
CA PHE A 271 20.07 3.22 10.56
C PHE A 271 19.59 1.78 10.54
N SER A 272 19.08 1.36 9.39
CA SER A 272 18.95 -0.05 9.01
C SER A 272 19.53 -0.16 7.60
N PRO A 273 20.81 -0.51 7.44
CA PRO A 273 21.34 -0.82 6.12
C PRO A 273 20.75 -2.18 5.74
N ASP A 274 19.69 -2.18 4.92
CA ASP A 274 19.21 -3.42 4.30
C ASP A 274 20.19 -3.78 3.18
N VAL A 275 21.25 -4.51 3.57
CA VAL A 275 22.22 -5.08 2.64
C VAL A 275 21.60 -6.35 2.06
N LEU A 276 20.74 -6.18 1.06
CA LEU A 276 20.52 -7.19 0.02
C LEU A 276 20.38 -6.48 -1.33
N SER A 277 21.50 -6.50 -2.06
CA SER A 277 21.62 -6.10 -3.45
C SER A 277 20.55 -6.75 -4.33
N THR A 278 19.65 -5.94 -4.89
CA THR A 278 18.99 -6.14 -6.20
C THR A 278 18.29 -4.85 -6.64
N VAL A 279 19.01 -3.74 -6.76
CA VAL A 279 18.48 -2.57 -7.47
C VAL A 279 19.20 -2.46 -8.80
N LYS A 280 18.53 -3.00 -9.82
CA LYS A 280 18.90 -2.80 -11.22
C LYS A 280 18.79 -1.29 -11.50
N ASP A 281 19.80 -0.74 -12.15
CA ASP A 281 19.83 0.65 -12.61
C ASP A 281 18.79 0.77 -13.75
N MET A 282 17.68 1.49 -13.54
CA MET A 282 16.49 1.35 -14.39
C MET A 282 16.03 2.68 -15.02
N ASN A 283 15.98 2.71 -16.34
CA ASN A 283 15.52 3.82 -17.19
C ASN A 283 13.98 3.85 -17.26
N VAL A 284 13.32 4.58 -16.36
CA VAL A 284 11.91 4.40 -15.95
C VAL A 284 11.73 3.06 -15.22
N ALA A 285 12.23 3.00 -13.98
CA ALA A 285 12.12 1.78 -13.19
C ALA A 285 10.66 1.33 -13.06
N ASN A 286 10.43 0.05 -13.38
CA ASN A 286 9.25 -0.76 -13.03
C ASN A 286 7.86 -0.31 -13.52
N PHE A 287 7.76 0.37 -14.67
CA PHE A 287 6.45 0.57 -15.31
C PHE A 287 5.78 -0.76 -15.59
N ARG A 288 4.61 -0.97 -14.98
CA ARG A 288 3.84 -2.20 -15.08
C ARG A 288 2.36 -1.92 -15.07
N ARG A 289 1.58 -2.91 -15.50
CA ARG A 289 0.14 -2.82 -15.66
C ARG A 289 -0.53 -4.05 -15.07
N VAL A 290 -1.61 -3.83 -14.31
CA VAL A 290 -2.51 -4.90 -13.87
C VAL A 290 -3.15 -5.58 -15.08
N PRO A 291 -3.06 -6.92 -15.22
CA PRO A 291 -3.60 -7.64 -16.37
C PRO A 291 -5.06 -7.27 -16.68
N LYS A 292 -5.36 -6.96 -17.94
CA LYS A 292 -6.72 -6.63 -18.44
C LYS A 292 -7.41 -5.47 -17.70
N MET A 293 -6.63 -4.61 -17.03
CA MET A 293 -7.12 -3.40 -16.36
C MET A 293 -6.29 -2.18 -16.75
N PRO A 294 -6.87 -0.98 -16.81
CA PRO A 294 -6.11 0.25 -17.03
C PRO A 294 -5.56 0.78 -15.69
N VAL A 295 -4.89 -0.07 -14.91
CA VAL A 295 -4.21 0.31 -13.66
C VAL A 295 -2.72 0.08 -13.84
N TYR A 296 -1.93 1.12 -13.58
CA TYR A 296 -0.51 1.17 -13.86
C TYR A 296 0.26 1.64 -12.62
N GLY A 297 1.48 1.12 -12.46
CA GLY A 297 2.41 1.52 -11.41
C GLY A 297 3.80 1.77 -11.97
N MET A 298 4.52 2.74 -11.42
CA MET A 298 5.90 3.04 -11.80
C MET A 298 6.65 3.79 -10.69
N ALA A 299 7.99 3.71 -10.72
CA ALA A 299 8.85 4.58 -9.93
C ALA A 299 8.84 6.01 -10.48
N GLN A 300 9.46 6.94 -9.74
CA GLN A 300 9.69 8.27 -10.27
C GLN A 300 10.62 8.19 -11.50
N PRO A 301 10.33 8.93 -12.59
CA PRO A 301 11.25 9.05 -13.70
C PRO A 301 12.60 9.61 -13.24
N ASN A 302 13.71 9.03 -13.71
CA ASN A 302 15.06 9.56 -13.48
C ASN A 302 15.62 10.21 -14.76
N SER A 303 16.76 10.87 -14.67
CA SER A 303 17.37 11.60 -15.79
C SER A 303 17.66 10.73 -17.02
N LYS A 304 17.87 9.42 -16.85
CA LYS A 304 18.06 8.46 -17.96
C LYS A 304 16.76 8.02 -18.64
N ALA A 305 15.59 8.33 -18.07
CA ALA A 305 14.29 8.12 -18.70
C ALA A 305 13.92 9.21 -19.71
N ILE A 306 14.64 10.33 -19.67
CA ILE A 306 14.44 11.51 -20.51
C ILE A 306 15.62 11.55 -21.50
N GLY A 307 15.74 10.52 -22.34
CA GLY A 307 16.83 10.42 -23.32
C GLY A 307 17.08 9.01 -23.83
#